data_AF-A0A4Y2TN42-F1
#
_entry.id   AF-A0A4Y2TN42-F1
#
_cell.length_a   1.000
_cell.length_b   1.000
_cell.length_c   1.000
_cell.angle_alpha   90.00
_cell.angle_beta   90.00
_cell.angle_gamma   90.00
#
_symmetry.space_group_name_H-M   'P 1'
#
loop_
_entity.id
_entity.type
_entity.pdbx_description
1 polymer ?
#
loop_
_entity_poly.entity_id
_entity_poly.type
_entity_poly.pdbx_seq_one_letter_code
_entity_poly.pdbx_strand_id
1 'polypeptide(L)'
;MLPKVETIGDAYMVVSGLPVRNSNLHAREIARMSLALLNTVKSFTIRHRPHEKLKLRIGLHTGPCAAGVVGLKMPRYCLFGDTVNTASRMESTGSPLRIHLSTKTKEVLDSFQTFVLECRGDIEIK
;
A
#
# COMPACT_ATOMS: atom_id res chain seq x y z
N MET A 1 15.12 -6.19 2.45
CA MET A 1 15.28 -4.80 2.92
C MET A 1 13.91 -4.35 3.43
N LEU A 2 13.81 -3.71 4.60
CA LEU A 2 12.52 -3.35 5.19
C LEU A 2 11.90 -2.15 4.46
N PRO A 3 10.60 -2.16 4.15
CA PRO A 3 9.96 -1.05 3.46
C PRO A 3 9.86 0.18 4.37
N LYS A 4 9.94 1.38 3.78
CA LYS A 4 9.82 2.65 4.52
C LYS A 4 8.36 2.92 4.84
N VAL A 5 8.08 3.35 6.07
CA VAL A 5 6.72 3.70 6.53
C VAL A 5 6.62 5.19 6.84
N GLU A 6 5.57 5.84 6.36
CA GLU A 6 5.13 7.19 6.72
C GLU A 6 3.69 7.13 7.25
N THR A 7 3.35 7.99 8.22
CA THR A 7 2.02 8.07 8.83
C THR A 7 1.33 9.37 8.39
N ILE A 8 0.09 9.26 7.88
CA ILE A 8 -0.73 10.40 7.46
C ILE A 8 -2.09 10.26 8.15
N GLY A 9 -2.30 10.95 9.27
CA GLY A 9 -3.51 10.79 10.07
C GLY A 9 -3.64 9.36 10.62
N ASP A 10 -4.71 8.66 10.23
CA ASP A 10 -4.95 7.25 10.54
C ASP A 10 -4.41 6.28 9.46
N ALA A 11 -3.87 6.80 8.36
CA ALA A 11 -3.30 6.02 7.27
C ALA A 11 -1.80 5.75 7.45
N TYR A 12 -1.39 4.57 7.01
CA TYR A 12 0.02 4.16 6.94
C TYR A 12 0.41 3.99 5.47
N MET A 13 1.42 4.73 5.04
CA MET A 13 2.00 4.60 3.72
C MET A 13 3.27 3.76 3.80
N VAL A 14 3.39 2.73 2.96
CA VAL A 14 4.53 1.82 2.97
C VAL A 14 5.08 1.65 1.56
N VAL A 15 6.41 1.77 1.39
CA VAL A 15 7.06 1.70 0.08
C VAL A 15 8.24 0.72 0.06
N SER A 16 8.36 -0.03 -1.03
CA SER A 16 9.50 -0.88 -1.35
C SER A 16 10.15 -0.43 -2.68
N GLY A 17 11.43 -0.71 -2.86
CA GLY A 17 12.24 -0.28 -4.01
C GLY A 17 12.92 1.09 -3.84
N LEU A 18 12.92 1.63 -2.61
CA LEU A 18 13.63 2.85 -2.23
C LEU A 18 14.41 2.67 -0.91
N PRO A 19 15.56 3.36 -0.74
CA PRO A 19 16.27 4.14 -1.77
C PRO A 19 16.96 3.23 -2.81
N VAL A 20 17.12 1.95 -2.49
CA VAL A 20 17.72 0.95 -3.37
C VAL A 20 16.62 0.26 -4.16
N ARG A 21 16.71 0.34 -5.49
CA ARG A 21 15.80 -0.35 -6.41
C ARG A 21 15.95 -1.86 -6.26
N ASN A 22 14.83 -2.57 -6.21
CA ASN A 22 14.77 -4.03 -6.10
C ASN A 22 14.02 -4.68 -7.28
N SER A 23 14.01 -4.01 -8.44
CA SER A 23 13.30 -4.49 -9.64
C SER A 23 11.83 -4.78 -9.33
N ASN A 24 11.20 -5.76 -9.96
CA ASN A 24 9.78 -6.10 -9.71
C ASN A 24 9.49 -6.65 -8.29
N LEU A 25 10.51 -6.84 -7.44
CA LEU A 25 10.32 -7.39 -6.09
C LEU A 25 9.52 -6.44 -5.20
N HIS A 26 9.54 -5.13 -5.44
CA HIS A 26 8.78 -4.18 -4.63
C HIS A 26 7.30 -4.52 -4.57
N ALA A 27 6.69 -4.89 -5.71
CA ALA A 27 5.25 -5.17 -5.78
C ALA A 27 4.92 -6.44 -5.01
N ARG A 28 5.77 -7.47 -5.15
CA ARG A 28 5.63 -8.74 -4.44
C ARG A 28 5.77 -8.58 -2.92
N GLU A 29 6.76 -7.82 -2.48
CA GLU A 29 7.00 -7.57 -1.04
C GLU A 29 5.81 -6.82 -0.41
N ILE A 30 5.34 -5.75 -1.06
CA ILE A 30 4.19 -4.99 -0.59
C ILE A 30 2.92 -5.84 -0.59
N ALA A 31 2.64 -6.60 -1.67
CA ALA A 31 1.47 -7.46 -1.74
C ALA A 31 1.46 -8.54 -0.63
N ARG A 32 2.61 -9.17 -0.35
CA ARG A 32 2.72 -10.15 0.74
C ARG A 32 2.51 -9.52 2.11
N MET A 33 3.08 -8.34 2.33
CA MET A 33 2.87 -7.57 3.56
C MET A 33 1.39 -7.20 3.73
N SER A 34 0.73 -6.73 2.68
CA SER A 34 -0.70 -6.39 2.70
C SER A 34 -1.56 -7.60 3.06
N LEU A 35 -1.28 -8.78 2.50
CA LEU A 35 -1.98 -10.03 2.84
C LEU A 35 -1.75 -10.42 4.30
N ALA A 36 -0.51 -10.31 4.80
CA ALA A 36 -0.18 -10.60 6.19
C ALA A 36 -0.92 -9.65 7.15
N LEU A 37 -0.93 -8.35 6.86
CA LEU A 37 -1.65 -7.34 7.66
C LEU A 37 -3.15 -7.62 7.70
N LEU A 38 -3.75 -7.91 6.54
CA LEU A 38 -5.18 -8.21 6.44
C LEU A 38 -5.54 -9.47 7.25
N ASN A 39 -4.68 -10.49 7.25
CA ASN A 39 -4.88 -11.70 8.04
C ASN A 39 -4.74 -11.45 9.54
N THR A 40 -3.73 -10.69 9.96
CA THR A 40 -3.53 -10.34 11.37
C THR A 40 -4.69 -9.53 11.94
N VAL A 41 -5.26 -8.62 11.13
CA VAL A 41 -6.39 -7.79 11.58
C VAL A 41 -7.67 -8.58 11.80
N LYS A 42 -7.87 -9.72 11.11
CA LYS A 42 -9.04 -10.58 11.34
C LYS A 42 -9.10 -11.14 12.77
N SER A 43 -7.96 -11.40 13.39
CA SER A 43 -7.83 -11.89 14.76
C SER A 43 -7.51 -10.79 15.78
N PHE A 44 -7.32 -9.56 15.33
CA PHE A 44 -6.96 -8.45 16.21
C PHE A 44 -8.19 -7.88 16.91
N THR A 45 -8.15 -7.82 18.24
CA THR A 45 -9.19 -7.22 19.07
C THR A 45 -8.70 -5.89 19.64
N ILE A 46 -9.50 -4.84 19.48
CA ILE A 46 -9.20 -3.52 20.02
C ILE A 46 -9.41 -3.56 21.55
N ARG A 47 -8.35 -3.35 22.33
CA ARG A 47 -8.39 -3.48 23.81
C ARG A 47 -9.49 -2.63 24.47
N HIS A 48 -9.70 -1.42 23.98
CA HIS A 48 -10.70 -0.48 24.52
C HIS A 48 -12.07 -0.61 23.84
N ARG A 49 -12.21 -1.45 22.80
CA ARG A 49 -13.45 -1.71 22.05
C ARG A 49 -13.50 -3.17 21.58
N PRO A 50 -13.64 -4.14 22.49
CA PRO A 50 -13.50 -5.56 22.15
C PRO A 50 -14.58 -6.08 21.18
N HIS A 51 -15.72 -5.39 21.07
CA HIS A 51 -16.81 -5.73 20.16
C HIS A 51 -16.67 -5.11 18.76
N GLU A 52 -15.75 -4.17 18.57
CA GLU A 52 -15.49 -3.56 17.26
C GLU A 52 -14.36 -4.30 16.54
N LYS A 53 -14.59 -4.59 15.25
CA LYS A 53 -13.56 -5.12 14.36
C LYS A 53 -12.87 -3.98 13.63
N LEU A 54 -11.54 -3.96 13.70
CA LEU A 54 -10.74 -3.07 12.88
C LEU A 54 -10.94 -3.45 11.41
N LYS A 55 -11.37 -2.49 10.58
CA LYS A 55 -11.59 -2.68 9.15
C LYS A 55 -10.50 -1.96 8.38
N LEU A 56 -9.48 -2.69 7.93
CA LEU A 56 -8.44 -2.15 7.06
C LEU A 56 -8.93 -2.04 5.62
N ARG A 57 -8.59 -0.94 4.95
CA ARG A 57 -8.56 -0.83 3.49
C ARG A 57 -7.11 -0.69 3.07
N ILE A 58 -6.72 -1.33 1.98
CA ILE A 58 -5.34 -1.30 1.51
C ILE A 58 -5.33 -1.02 0.01
N GLY A 59 -4.60 0.00 -0.42
CA GLY A 59 -4.42 0.41 -1.82
C GLY A 59 -2.99 0.20 -2.31
N LEU A 60 -2.80 -0.41 -3.48
CA LEU A 60 -1.48 -0.68 -4.06
C LEU A 60 -1.37 -0.05 -5.46
N HIS A 61 -0.31 0.70 -5.68
CA HIS A 61 0.06 1.21 -6.99
C HIS A 61 1.57 1.09 -7.21
N THR A 62 1.96 0.87 -8.47
CA THR A 62 3.35 0.75 -8.90
C THR A 62 3.66 1.84 -9.91
N GLY A 63 4.71 2.62 -9.65
CA GLY A 63 5.12 3.67 -10.57
C GLY A 63 6.36 4.42 -10.09
N PRO A 64 6.87 5.35 -10.90
CA PRO A 64 7.97 6.22 -10.49
C PRO A 64 7.52 7.19 -9.39
N CYS A 65 8.38 7.41 -8.40
CA CYS A 65 8.19 8.46 -7.40
C CYS A 65 9.52 9.15 -7.12
N ALA A 66 9.42 10.39 -6.63
CA ALA A 66 10.55 11.12 -6.10
C ALA A 66 10.58 10.95 -4.58
N ALA A 67 11.76 10.85 -4.01
CA ALA A 67 11.93 10.78 -2.56
C ALA A 67 13.02 11.76 -2.15
N GLY A 68 12.81 12.49 -1.07
CA GLY A 68 13.72 13.53 -0.61
C GLY A 68 13.60 13.77 0.88
N VAL A 69 14.59 14.47 1.44
CA VAL A 69 14.54 14.91 2.84
C VAL A 69 14.02 16.34 2.90
N VAL A 70 12.94 16.55 3.64
CA VAL A 70 12.30 17.86 3.83
C VAL A 70 12.50 18.33 5.26
N GLY A 71 12.86 19.61 5.40
CA GLY A 71 13.05 20.28 6.69
C GLY A 71 14.50 20.29 7.17
N LEU A 72 14.98 21.46 7.58
CA LEU A 72 16.36 21.65 8.06
C LEU A 72 16.54 21.23 9.52
N LYS A 73 15.57 21.57 10.38
CA LYS A 73 15.64 21.28 11.83
C LYS A 73 15.09 19.90 12.20
N MET A 74 14.11 19.41 11.43
CA MET A 74 13.51 18.09 11.60
C MET A 74 13.40 17.42 10.22
N PRO A 75 14.50 16.84 9.72
CA PRO A 75 14.53 16.20 8.41
C PRO A 75 13.56 15.02 8.35
N ARG A 76 12.61 15.08 7.43
CA ARG A 76 11.65 14.00 7.14
C ARG A 76 11.92 13.47 5.75
N TYR A 77 12.12 12.16 5.64
CA TYR A 77 12.11 11.51 4.33
C TYR A 77 10.66 11.51 3.86
N CYS A 78 10.40 12.13 2.71
CA CYS A 78 9.07 12.30 2.13
C CYS A 78 9.05 11.77 0.71
N LEU A 79 7.92 11.16 0.35
CA LEU A 79 7.64 10.62 -0.98
C LEU A 79 6.69 11.55 -1.74
N PHE A 80 7.00 11.78 -3.02
CA PHE A 80 6.25 12.68 -3.89
C PHE A 80 5.99 12.04 -5.26
N GLY A 81 4.94 12.51 -5.91
CA GLY A 81 4.58 12.18 -7.29
C GLY A 81 3.25 11.45 -7.43
N ASP A 82 2.79 11.32 -8.66
CA ASP A 82 1.48 10.77 -9.00
C ASP A 82 1.28 9.33 -8.55
N THR A 83 2.39 8.58 -8.38
CA THR A 83 2.36 7.22 -7.83
C THR A 83 1.77 7.20 -6.41
N VAL A 84 2.14 8.18 -5.58
CA VAL A 84 1.64 8.33 -4.20
C VAL A 84 0.15 8.65 -4.21
N ASN A 85 -0.25 9.61 -5.06
CA ASN A 85 -1.64 10.02 -5.20
C ASN A 85 -2.51 8.88 -5.71
N THR A 86 -2.04 8.14 -6.71
CA THR A 86 -2.77 6.99 -7.26
C THR A 86 -2.89 5.85 -6.24
N ALA A 87 -1.84 5.57 -5.46
CA ALA A 87 -1.91 4.58 -4.37
C ALA A 87 -2.97 4.97 -3.32
N SER A 88 -3.02 6.24 -2.93
CA SER A 88 -4.04 6.78 -2.03
C SER A 88 -5.45 6.66 -2.61
N ARG A 89 -5.62 6.89 -3.92
CA ARG A 89 -6.90 6.65 -4.61
C ARG A 89 -7.30 5.18 -4.61
N MET A 90 -6.34 4.26 -4.77
CA MET A 90 -6.60 2.82 -4.68
C MET A 90 -7.11 2.43 -3.28
N GLU A 91 -6.56 3.01 -2.22
CA GLU A 91 -7.00 2.75 -0.84
C GLU A 91 -8.40 3.33 -0.59
N SER A 92 -8.58 4.61 -0.88
CA SER A 92 -9.80 5.34 -0.55
C SER A 92 -11.03 4.86 -1.31
N THR A 93 -10.85 4.41 -2.56
CA THR A 93 -11.90 3.76 -3.36
C THR A 93 -12.04 2.27 -3.07
N GLY A 94 -11.17 1.69 -2.25
CA GLY A 94 -11.18 0.27 -1.89
C GLY A 94 -12.30 -0.11 -0.94
N SER A 95 -12.78 -1.36 -1.04
CA SER A 95 -13.74 -1.90 -0.08
C SER A 95 -13.07 -2.26 1.25
N PRO A 96 -13.78 -2.13 2.39
CA PRO A 96 -13.27 -2.61 3.68
C PRO A 96 -12.84 -4.08 3.63
N LEU A 97 -11.76 -4.40 4.32
CA LEU A 97 -11.15 -5.73 4.40
C LEU A 97 -10.74 -6.33 3.04
N ARG A 98 -10.47 -5.48 2.05
CA ARG A 98 -9.96 -5.87 0.74
C ARG A 98 -8.68 -5.09 0.41
N ILE A 99 -7.87 -5.70 -0.46
CA ILE A 99 -6.70 -5.09 -1.06
C ILE A 99 -7.09 -4.68 -2.48
N HIS A 100 -7.01 -3.40 -2.77
CA HIS A 100 -7.34 -2.84 -4.08
C HIS A 100 -6.04 -2.40 -4.77
N LEU A 101 -5.90 -2.72 -6.04
CA LEU A 101 -4.66 -2.48 -6.78
C LEU A 101 -4.93 -2.00 -8.19
N SER A 102 -4.06 -1.12 -8.66
CA SER A 102 -4.11 -0.62 -10.04
C SER A 102 -3.66 -1.67 -11.06
N THR A 103 -4.05 -1.52 -12.32
CA THR A 103 -3.62 -2.34 -13.46
C THR A 103 -2.09 -2.49 -13.54
N LYS A 104 -1.35 -1.41 -13.30
CA LYS A 104 0.13 -1.43 -13.35
C LYS A 104 0.75 -2.33 -12.27
N THR A 105 0.17 -2.38 -11.08
CA THR A 105 0.60 -3.34 -10.04
C THR A 105 0.22 -4.75 -10.44
N LYS A 106 -0.97 -4.95 -11.03
CA LYS A 106 -1.44 -6.26 -11.50
C LYS A 106 -0.46 -6.88 -12.50
N GLU A 107 -0.05 -6.12 -13.51
CA GLU A 107 0.92 -6.56 -14.53
C GLU A 107 2.24 -7.04 -13.92
N VAL A 108 2.75 -6.32 -12.90
CA VAL A 108 3.97 -6.73 -12.21
C VAL A 108 3.74 -8.00 -11.39
N LEU A 109 2.59 -8.13 -10.72
CA LEU A 109 2.26 -9.32 -9.91
C LEU A 109 2.03 -10.57 -10.77
N ASP A 110 1.45 -10.41 -11.96
CA ASP A 110 1.24 -11.52 -12.92
C ASP A 110 2.56 -12.19 -13.30
N SER A 111 3.67 -11.44 -13.38
CA SER A 111 4.99 -11.98 -13.71
C SER A 111 5.50 -13.01 -12.67
N PHE A 112 4.95 -13.01 -11.46
CA PHE A 112 5.31 -13.97 -10.42
C PHE A 112 4.41 -15.21 -10.39
N GLN A 113 3.20 -15.15 -10.96
CA GLN A 113 2.22 -16.25 -10.97
C GLN A 113 1.87 -16.82 -9.56
N THR A 114 2.10 -16.07 -8.49
CA THR A 114 1.84 -16.49 -7.10
C THR A 114 0.63 -15.84 -6.45
N PHE A 115 -0.04 -14.91 -7.14
CA PHE A 115 -1.15 -14.14 -6.59
C PHE A 115 -2.45 -14.45 -7.34
N VAL A 116 -3.53 -14.66 -6.58
CA VAL A 116 -4.87 -14.76 -7.14
C VAL A 116 -5.50 -13.37 -7.11
N LEU A 117 -5.80 -12.84 -8.29
CA LEU A 117 -6.34 -11.51 -8.49
C LEU A 117 -7.70 -11.60 -9.19
N GLU A 118 -8.63 -10.74 -8.80
CA GLU A 118 -9.98 -10.67 -9.36
C GLU A 118 -10.21 -9.26 -9.91
N CYS A 119 -10.77 -9.18 -11.13
CA CYS A 119 -11.11 -7.88 -11.72
C CYS A 119 -12.33 -7.32 -11.00
N ARG A 120 -12.22 -6.08 -10.52
CA ARG A 120 -13.31 -5.37 -9.82
C ARG A 120 -14.34 -4.76 -10.78
N GLY A 121 -13.98 -4.57 -12.06
CA GLY A 121 -14.73 -3.77 -13.02
C GLY A 121 -14.21 -2.33 -13.10
N ASP A 122 -14.83 -1.53 -13.96
CA ASP A 122 -14.43 -0.15 -14.20
C ASP A 122 -14.87 0.77 -13.05
N ILE A 123 -13.93 1.62 -12.61
CA ILE A 123 -14.15 2.59 -11.54
C ILE A 123 -13.64 3.93 -12.03
N GLU A 124 -14.49 4.94 -11.96
CA GLU A 124 -14.11 6.29 -12.32
C GLU A 124 -13.24 6.89 -11.21
N ILE A 125 -11.97 7.17 -11.52
CA ILE A 125 -11.00 7.75 -10.59
C ILE A 125 -10.72 9.17 -11.07
N LYS A 126 -11.15 10.18 -10.30
CA LYS A 126 -10.79 11.60 -10.49
C LYS A 126 -9.36 11.84 -10.04
#